data_AF-A0A920KEZ1-F1
#
_entry.id   AF-A0A920KEZ1-F1
#
_cell.length_a   1.000
_cell.length_b   1.000
_cell.length_c   1.000
_cell.angle_alpha   90.00
_cell.angle_beta   90.00
_cell.angle_gamma   90.00
#
_symmetry.space_group_name_H-M   'P 1'
#
loop_
_entity.id
_entity.type
_entity.pdbx_description
1 polymer ?
#
loop_
_entity_poly.entity_id
_entity_poly.type
_entity_poly.pdbx_seq_one_letter_code
_entity_poly.pdbx_strand_id
1 'polypeptide(L)'
;MKTKSGLMLGLGETEEEVIETMQDLRSVEVDILTLGQYLQPTPKHAEVKDFITPEKFDEYQKLGLEMGFRFVESGPLVRSSYHAEKHLF
;
A
#
# COMPACT_ATOMS: atom_id res chain seq x y z
N MET A 1 16.42 7.74 10.89
CA MET A 1 15.93 6.38 10.59
C MET A 1 14.72 6.54 9.71
N LYS A 2 14.64 5.85 8.55
CA LYS A 2 13.46 5.92 7.68
C LYS A 2 12.45 4.86 8.11
N THR A 3 11.19 5.22 8.29
CA THR A 3 10.12 4.29 8.69
C THR A 3 9.33 3.83 7.46
N LYS A 4 8.92 2.56 7.45
CA LYS A 4 8.19 1.96 6.33
C LYS A 4 7.04 1.12 6.84
N SER A 5 5.91 1.22 6.16
CA SER A 5 4.75 0.34 6.36
C SER A 5 4.13 -0.03 5.02
N GLY A 6 3.23 -0.99 5.02
CA GLY A 6 2.52 -1.39 3.82
C GLY A 6 1.19 -2.08 4.09
N LEU A 7 0.30 -1.98 3.10
CA LEU A 7 -1.00 -2.63 3.10
C LEU A 7 -1.09 -3.60 1.92
N MET A 8 -1.74 -4.74 2.16
CA MET A 8 -2.17 -5.65 1.11
C MET A 8 -3.66 -5.43 0.87
N LEU A 9 -4.02 -5.13 -0.37
CA LEU A 9 -5.39 -4.82 -0.77
C LEU A 9 -6.09 -6.03 -1.41
N GLY A 10 -7.41 -6.08 -1.35
CA GLY A 10 -8.24 -7.17 -1.86
C GLY A 10 -8.64 -8.20 -0.80
N LEU A 11 -8.56 -7.85 0.48
CA LEU A 11 -8.99 -8.68 1.61
C LEU A 11 -10.41 -8.35 2.10
N GLY A 12 -11.06 -7.35 1.49
CA GLY A 12 -12.44 -6.95 1.77
C GLY A 12 -12.55 -5.56 2.41
N GLU A 13 -11.44 -4.83 2.49
CA GLU A 13 -11.40 -3.44 2.93
C GLU A 13 -12.12 -2.51 1.95
N THR A 14 -12.72 -1.44 2.48
CA THR A 14 -13.28 -0.36 1.65
C THR A 14 -12.22 0.69 1.32
N GLU A 15 -12.50 1.51 0.31
CA GLU A 15 -11.63 2.63 -0.04
C GLU A 15 -11.43 3.60 1.13
N GLU A 16 -12.49 3.86 1.90
CA GLU A 16 -12.44 4.72 3.07
C GLU A 16 -11.50 4.16 4.15
N GLU A 17 -11.54 2.86 4.41
CA GLU A 17 -10.65 2.20 5.38
C GLU A 17 -9.17 2.25 4.93
N VAL A 18 -8.92 2.12 3.62
CA VAL A 18 -7.56 2.28 3.05
C VAL A 18 -7.06 3.71 3.26
N ILE A 19 -7.89 4.71 2.95
CA ILE A 19 -7.54 6.12 3.09
C ILE A 19 -7.34 6.51 4.55
N GLU A 20 -8.21 6.06 5.46
CA GLU A 20 -8.08 6.25 6.91
C GLU A 20 -6.77 5.64 7.40
N THR A 21 -6.45 4.41 7.00
CA THR A 21 -5.18 3.77 7.38
C THR A 21 -3.96 4.54 6.85
N MET A 22 -4.04 5.09 5.62
CA MET A 22 -2.98 5.95 5.09
C MET A 22 -2.80 7.22 5.93
N GLN A 23 -3.90 7.84 6.38
CA GLN A 23 -3.86 9.01 7.26
C GLN A 23 -3.26 8.65 8.63
N ASP A 24 -3.64 7.51 9.21
CA ASP A 24 -3.10 7.02 10.49
C ASP A 24 -1.59 6.81 10.41
N LEU A 25 -1.12 6.13 9.36
CA LEU A 25 0.32 5.94 9.12
C LEU A 25 1.05 7.27 8.97
N ARG A 26 0.43 8.26 8.30
CA ARG A 26 1.00 9.59 8.16
C ARG A 26 1.03 10.34 9.49
N SER A 27 0.02 10.17 10.34
CA SER A 27 -0.10 10.81 11.65
C SER A 27 1.02 10.43 12.62
N VAL A 28 1.55 9.20 12.48
CA VAL A 28 2.71 8.69 13.23
C VAL A 28 4.02 8.80 12.45
N GLU A 29 4.03 9.67 11.44
CA GLU A 29 5.18 10.05 10.65
C GLU A 29 5.87 8.94 9.83
N VAL A 30 5.12 7.96 9.30
CA VAL A 30 5.72 6.93 8.43
C VAL A 30 6.27 7.53 7.13
N ASP A 31 7.54 7.29 6.80
CA ASP A 31 8.16 7.90 5.61
C ASP A 31 7.76 7.22 4.28
N ILE A 32 7.66 5.88 4.28
CA ILE A 32 7.50 5.07 3.06
C ILE A 32 6.25 4.20 3.17
N LEU A 33 5.41 4.23 2.14
CA LEU A 33 4.21 3.41 2.02
C LEU A 33 4.35 2.43 0.84
N THR A 34 3.93 1.17 1.04
CA THR A 34 3.75 0.22 -0.06
C THR A 34 2.32 -0.32 -0.10
N LEU A 35 1.68 -0.27 -1.26
CA LEU A 35 0.35 -0.82 -1.49
C LEU A 35 0.44 -1.89 -2.57
N GLY A 36 0.01 -3.11 -2.25
CA GLY A 36 0.07 -4.22 -3.20
C GLY A 36 -1.15 -5.13 -3.14
N GLN A 37 -1.42 -5.87 -4.21
CA GLN A 37 -2.53 -6.84 -4.23
C GLN A 37 -2.20 -8.05 -3.35
N TYR A 38 -3.14 -8.40 -2.49
CA TYR A 38 -3.19 -9.68 -1.83
C TYR A 38 -3.42 -10.77 -2.86
N LEU A 39 -2.48 -11.71 -2.95
CA LEU A 39 -2.59 -12.90 -3.77
C LEU A 39 -2.64 -14.09 -2.84
N GLN A 40 -3.77 -14.80 -2.84
CA GLN A 40 -3.97 -15.98 -2.01
C GLN A 40 -2.90 -17.04 -2.34
N PRO A 41 -2.03 -17.41 -1.38
CA PRO A 41 -0.94 -18.36 -1.66
C PRO A 41 -1.45 -19.78 -1.94
N THR A 42 -2.47 -20.20 -1.19
CA THR A 42 -3.13 -21.51 -1.34
C THR A 42 -4.60 -21.40 -0.94
N PRO A 43 -5.48 -22.34 -1.34
CA PRO A 43 -6.91 -22.32 -0.99
C PRO A 43 -7.24 -22.37 0.51
N LYS A 44 -6.24 -22.61 1.38
CA LYS A 44 -6.41 -22.60 2.84
C LYS A 44 -6.25 -21.22 3.47
N HIS A 45 -5.74 -20.23 2.73
CA HIS A 45 -5.58 -18.87 3.21
C HIS A 45 -6.84 -18.05 2.95
N ALA A 46 -6.91 -16.83 3.50
CA ALA A 46 -7.98 -15.90 3.21
C ALA A 46 -8.27 -15.81 1.70
N GLU A 47 -9.54 -15.81 1.33
CA GLU A 47 -9.93 -15.64 -0.06
C GLU A 47 -9.68 -14.21 -0.50
N VAL A 48 -9.27 -14.04 -1.76
CA VAL A 48 -9.26 -12.71 -2.38
C VAL A 48 -10.70 -12.25 -2.52
N LYS A 49 -11.04 -11.11 -1.92
CA LYS A 49 -12.36 -10.48 -2.03
C LYS A 49 -12.48 -9.64 -3.29
N ASP A 50 -11.44 -8.87 -3.59
CA ASP A 50 -11.41 -8.00 -4.77
C ASP A 50 -10.02 -7.96 -5.42
N PHE A 51 -10.01 -7.81 -6.74
CA PHE A 51 -8.81 -7.50 -7.51
C PHE A 51 -8.81 -6.02 -7.85
N ILE A 52 -7.93 -5.27 -7.18
CA ILE A 52 -7.84 -3.82 -7.32
C ILE A 52 -7.23 -3.49 -8.69
N THR A 53 -7.85 -2.53 -9.39
CA THR A 53 -7.39 -2.14 -10.73
C THR A 53 -6.10 -1.34 -10.67
N PRO A 54 -5.25 -1.38 -11.71
CA PRO A 54 -4.06 -0.54 -11.79
C PRO A 54 -4.35 0.95 -11.59
N GLU A 55 -5.47 1.46 -12.13
CA GLU A 55 -5.87 2.86 -12.02
C GLU A 55 -6.13 3.24 -10.56
N LYS A 56 -6.71 2.34 -9.76
CA LYS A 56 -6.92 2.57 -8.34
C LYS A 56 -5.60 2.63 -7.55
N PHE A 57 -4.63 1.79 -7.91
CA PHE A 57 -3.28 1.89 -7.34
C PHE A 57 -2.62 3.23 -7.70
N ASP A 58 -2.79 3.74 -8.92
CA ASP A 58 -2.29 5.05 -9.33
C ASP A 58 -2.95 6.19 -8.52
N GLU A 59 -4.25 6.09 -8.26
CA GLU A 59 -4.98 7.03 -7.39
C GLU A 59 -4.39 7.04 -5.97
N TYR A 60 -4.22 5.86 -5.35
CA TYR A 60 -3.64 5.78 -4.01
C TYR A 60 -2.19 6.27 -3.95
N GLN A 61 -1.41 6.07 -5.02
CA GLN A 61 -0.05 6.59 -5.10
C GLN A 61 -0.04 8.12 -5.03
N LYS A 62 -0.88 8.77 -5.86
CA LYS A 62 -1.01 10.23 -5.89
C LYS A 62 -1.47 10.75 -4.53
N LEU A 63 -2.51 10.13 -3.98
CA LEU A 63 -3.06 10.51 -2.68
C LEU A 63 -2.01 10.39 -1.55
N GLY A 64 -1.25 9.30 -1.51
CA GLY A 64 -0.20 9.14 -0.50
C GLY A 64 0.92 10.18 -0.65
N LEU A 65 1.32 10.52 -1.87
CA LEU A 65 2.29 11.58 -2.10
C LEU A 65 1.74 12.96 -1.66
N GLU A 66 0.47 13.25 -1.95
CA GLU A 66 -0.21 14.48 -1.49
C GLU A 66 -0.35 14.55 0.05
N MET A 67 -0.55 13.40 0.72
CA MET A 67 -0.55 13.29 2.17
C MET A 67 0.84 13.52 2.81
N GLY A 68 1.91 13.47 2.02
CA GLY A 68 3.27 13.75 2.48
C GLY A 68 4.12 12.52 2.81
N PHE A 69 3.74 11.32 2.34
CA PHE A 69 4.70 10.20 2.30
C PHE A 69 5.87 10.56 1.38
N ARG A 70 7.11 10.25 1.79
CA ARG A 70 8.30 10.53 0.98
C ARG A 70 8.39 9.64 -0.25
N PHE A 71 7.96 8.39 -0.10
CA PHE A 71 7.89 7.41 -1.18
C PHE A 71 6.61 6.59 -1.04
N VAL A 72 5.94 6.37 -2.17
CA VAL A 72 4.79 5.48 -2.26
C VAL A 72 5.01 4.54 -3.43
N GLU A 73 5.17 3.25 -3.16
CA GLU A 73 5.12 2.22 -4.20
C GLU A 73 3.72 1.62 -4.19
N SER A 74 2.98 1.77 -5.27
CA SER A 74 1.59 1.31 -5.36
C SER A 74 1.40 0.52 -6.64
N GLY A 75 0.93 -0.72 -6.54
CA GLY A 75 0.63 -1.52 -7.73
C GLY A 75 0.37 -2.99 -7.43
N PRO A 76 -0.24 -3.73 -8.36
CA PRO A 76 -0.70 -5.10 -8.09
C PRO A 76 0.41 -6.04 -7.59
N LEU A 77 1.62 -5.92 -8.14
CA LEU A 77 2.76 -6.78 -7.80
C LEU A 77 3.72 -6.17 -6.77
N VAL A 78 3.41 -4.98 -6.24
CA VAL A 78 4.25 -4.35 -5.21
C VAL A 78 4.27 -5.22 -3.96
N ARG A 79 5.45 -5.31 -3.35
CA ARG A 79 5.71 -5.97 -2.07
C ARG A 79 6.57 -5.05 -1.21
N SER A 80 6.64 -5.34 0.09
CA SER A 80 7.36 -4.50 1.06
C SER A 80 8.84 -4.26 0.71
N SER A 81 9.49 -5.17 -0.02
CA SER A 81 10.89 -5.03 -0.46
C SER A 81 11.05 -4.48 -1.89
N TYR A 82 9.96 -4.29 -2.63
CA TYR A 82 10.04 -3.80 -4.02
C TYR A 82 10.67 -2.40 -4.04
N HIS A 83 11.73 -2.25 -4.85
CA HIS A 83 12.53 -1.02 -4.98
C HIS A 83 13.05 -0.41 -3.67
N ALA A 84 13.21 -1.20 -2.59
CA ALA A 84 13.63 -0.67 -1.30
C ALA A 84 14.99 0.06 -1.35
N GLU A 85 15.86 -0.31 -2.29
CA GLU A 85 17.14 0.36 -2.54
C GLU A 85 16.97 1.84 -2.98
N LYS A 86 15.87 2.16 -3.68
CA LYS A 86 15.57 3.54 -4.10
C LYS A 86 15.12 4.42 -2.94
N HIS A 87 14.71 3.83 -1.83
CA HIS A 87 14.23 4.57 -0.65
C HIS A 87 15.38 4.92 0.32
N LEU A 88 16.61 4.46 0.06
CA LEU A 88 17.77 4.68 0.93
C LEU A 88 18.28 6.13 0.89
N PHE A 89 18.17 6.80 -0.26
CA PHE A 89 18.66 8.17 -0.47
C PHE A 89 17.49 9.14 -0.56
#